data_AF-A0A1F2VFZ6-F1
#
_entry.id   AF-A0A1F2VFZ6-F1
#
_cell.length_a   1.000
_cell.length_b   1.000
_cell.length_c   1.000
_cell.angle_alpha   90.00
_cell.angle_beta   90.00
_cell.angle_gamma   90.00
#
_symmetry.space_group_name_H-M   'P 1'
#
loop_
_entity.id
_entity.type
_entity.pdbx_description
1 polymer ?
#
loop_
_entity_poly.entity_id
_entity_poly.type
_entity_poly.pdbx_seq_one_letter_code
_entity_poly.pdbx_strand_id
1 'polypeptide(L)'
;MAKRIKKSERLPEDRPAALGELIHAQVRVAIETAVHEELALALGAGRYERHDARRGYRNGVKTRTLTGPTGPLALTLPRATLGAPGGEWRSTIVPRYQRRMREVNEAVIATYLAGGNQRRIRGALHPLLKAAPLSKSAVSRIVATLKDGLTAWTARALAEVDLVYLYLDAVCVRVRSAGKVASAPVLTAVAVLADGRKELLALELCGSESGDA
;
A
#
# COMPACT_ATOMS: atom_id res chain seq x y z
N MET A 1 -38.76 55.81 -8.11
CA MET A 1 -38.88 54.41 -8.59
C MET A 1 -37.61 54.02 -9.33
N ALA A 2 -36.80 53.12 -8.77
CA ALA A 2 -35.68 52.50 -9.49
C ALA A 2 -35.60 51.03 -9.06
N LYS A 3 -35.99 50.11 -9.94
CA LYS A 3 -35.92 48.65 -9.70
C LYS A 3 -34.47 48.20 -9.78
N ARG A 4 -33.94 47.69 -8.66
CA ARG A 4 -32.65 46.99 -8.59
C ARG A 4 -32.75 45.69 -9.40
N ILE A 5 -32.07 45.62 -10.53
CA ILE A 5 -31.96 44.40 -11.34
C ILE A 5 -31.10 43.41 -10.53
N LYS A 6 -31.68 42.28 -10.13
CA LYS A 6 -30.93 41.18 -9.49
C LYS A 6 -29.94 40.62 -10.50
N LYS A 7 -28.66 40.63 -10.13
CA LYS A 7 -27.55 40.03 -10.89
C LYS A 7 -27.85 38.53 -11.02
N SER A 8 -28.10 38.08 -12.25
CA SER A 8 -28.36 36.67 -12.57
C SER A 8 -27.17 35.81 -12.15
N GLU A 9 -27.47 34.80 -11.34
CA GLU A 9 -26.58 33.73 -10.93
C GLU A 9 -26.08 33.01 -12.19
N ARG A 10 -24.77 33.09 -12.46
CA ARG A 10 -24.17 32.36 -13.59
C ARG A 10 -24.23 30.87 -13.25
N LEU A 11 -24.86 30.08 -14.12
CA LEU A 11 -24.74 28.63 -14.12
C LEU A 11 -23.24 28.25 -14.18
N PRO A 12 -22.80 27.22 -13.45
CA PRO A 12 -21.40 26.79 -13.50
C PRO A 12 -21.04 26.41 -14.94
N GLU A 13 -20.04 27.08 -15.49
CA GLU A 13 -19.47 26.80 -16.80
C GLU A 13 -19.01 25.33 -16.86
N ASP A 14 -19.52 24.62 -17.87
CA ASP A 14 -19.23 23.22 -18.16
C ASP A 14 -17.77 23.09 -18.63
N ARG A 15 -16.85 23.03 -17.66
CA ARG A 15 -15.43 22.77 -17.93
C ARG A 15 -15.32 21.32 -18.42
N PRO A 16 -14.72 21.05 -19.60
CA PRO A 16 -14.54 19.68 -20.05
C PRO A 16 -13.79 18.90 -18.97
N ALA A 17 -14.42 17.83 -18.48
CA ALA A 17 -13.85 16.99 -17.42
C ALA A 17 -12.48 16.50 -17.87
N ALA A 18 -11.45 16.78 -17.05
CA ALA A 18 -10.11 16.32 -17.37
C ALA A 18 -10.12 14.78 -17.44
N LEU A 19 -9.37 14.17 -18.37
CA LEU A 19 -9.31 12.71 -18.54
C LEU A 19 -9.10 11.97 -17.20
N GLY A 20 -8.27 12.54 -16.31
CA GLY A 20 -8.05 11.99 -14.98
C GLY A 20 -9.32 11.93 -14.10
N GLU A 21 -10.21 12.93 -14.19
CA GLU A 21 -11.48 12.95 -13.46
C GLU A 21 -12.44 11.87 -13.97
N LEU A 22 -12.49 11.66 -15.29
CA LEU A 22 -13.28 10.60 -15.91
C LEU A 22 -12.78 9.21 -15.49
N ILE A 23 -11.47 8.98 -15.54
CA ILE A 23 -10.86 7.73 -15.06
C ILE A 23 -11.19 7.53 -13.58
N HIS A 24 -11.08 8.57 -12.75
CA HIS A 24 -11.43 8.50 -11.34
C HIS A 24 -12.88 8.10 -11.09
N ALA A 25 -13.82 8.71 -11.82
CA ALA A 25 -15.23 8.40 -11.73
C ALA A 25 -15.49 6.93 -12.13
N GLN A 26 -14.90 6.48 -13.24
CA GLN A 26 -15.12 5.12 -13.73
C GLN A 26 -14.51 4.07 -12.80
N VAL A 27 -13.31 4.31 -12.25
CA VAL A 27 -12.68 3.41 -11.27
C VAL A 27 -13.53 3.31 -10.00
N ARG A 28 -14.11 4.41 -9.54
CA ARG A 28 -15.04 4.39 -8.39
C ARG A 28 -16.24 3.49 -8.69
N VAL A 29 -16.92 3.72 -9.82
CA VAL A 29 -18.09 2.93 -10.23
C VAL A 29 -17.74 1.45 -10.33
N ALA A 30 -16.62 1.11 -10.98
CA ALA A 30 -16.18 -0.28 -11.11
C ALA A 30 -15.96 -0.96 -9.75
N ILE A 31 -15.29 -0.30 -8.81
CA ILE A 31 -15.06 -0.86 -7.46
C ILE A 31 -16.37 -1.01 -6.70
N GLU A 32 -17.23 0.01 -6.70
CA GLU A 32 -18.51 -0.06 -6.00
C GLU A 32 -19.40 -1.17 -6.56
N THR A 33 -19.50 -1.30 -7.89
CA THR A 33 -20.25 -2.37 -8.55
C THR A 33 -19.72 -3.74 -8.13
N ALA A 34 -18.40 -3.97 -8.23
CA ALA A 34 -17.80 -5.24 -7.88
C ALA A 34 -18.05 -5.63 -6.41
N VAL A 35 -18.00 -4.66 -5.47
CA VAL A 35 -18.30 -4.90 -4.05
C VAL A 35 -19.78 -5.20 -3.83
N HIS A 36 -20.70 -4.61 -4.61
CA HIS A 36 -22.12 -4.92 -4.53
C HIS A 36 -22.46 -6.32 -5.07
N GLU A 37 -21.78 -6.75 -6.13
CA GLU A 37 -21.86 -8.09 -6.70
C GLU A 37 -21.29 -9.13 -5.72
N GLU A 38 -20.12 -8.87 -5.14
CA GLU A 38 -19.54 -9.71 -4.08
C GLU A 38 -20.53 -9.91 -2.93
N LEU A 39 -21.22 -8.84 -2.51
CA LEU A 39 -22.23 -8.94 -1.47
C LEU A 39 -23.48 -9.71 -1.91
N ALA A 40 -23.92 -9.56 -3.16
CA ALA A 40 -25.05 -10.33 -3.67
C ALA A 40 -24.74 -11.84 -3.64
N LEU A 41 -23.53 -12.23 -4.07
CA LEU A 41 -23.03 -13.60 -3.97
C LEU A 41 -22.98 -14.08 -2.51
N ALA A 42 -22.44 -13.27 -1.60
CA ALA A 42 -22.39 -13.63 -0.17
C ALA A 42 -23.78 -13.86 0.42
N LEU A 43 -24.75 -12.99 0.09
CA LEU A 43 -26.14 -13.11 0.56
C LEU A 43 -26.94 -14.20 -0.15
N GLY A 44 -26.53 -14.63 -1.34
CA GLY A 44 -27.30 -15.54 -2.19
C GLY A 44 -28.59 -14.89 -2.71
N ALA A 45 -28.64 -13.57 -2.80
CA ALA A 45 -29.79 -12.81 -3.28
C ALA A 45 -29.38 -11.41 -3.78
N GLY A 46 -30.02 -11.00 -4.87
CA GLY A 46 -29.95 -9.65 -5.42
C GLY A 46 -30.59 -8.59 -4.53
N ARG A 47 -30.55 -7.34 -4.98
CA ARG A 47 -31.16 -6.22 -4.25
C ARG A 47 -32.68 -6.33 -4.35
N TYR A 48 -33.36 -6.34 -3.20
CA TYR A 48 -34.82 -6.51 -3.06
C TYR A 48 -35.39 -7.84 -3.58
N GLU A 49 -34.56 -8.76 -4.06
CA GLU A 49 -34.98 -10.08 -4.53
C GLU A 49 -35.37 -10.97 -3.36
N ARG A 50 -36.58 -11.54 -3.39
CA ARG A 50 -37.02 -12.54 -2.42
C ARG A 50 -36.51 -13.91 -2.86
N HIS A 51 -35.69 -14.54 -2.04
CA HIS A 51 -35.11 -15.85 -2.33
C HIS A 51 -34.97 -16.65 -1.02
N ASP A 52 -35.39 -17.91 -1.04
CA ASP A 52 -35.47 -18.73 0.18
C ASP A 52 -34.09 -19.13 0.71
N ALA A 53 -33.09 -19.27 -0.17
CA ALA A 53 -31.70 -19.57 0.23
C ALA A 53 -30.90 -18.35 0.72
N ARG A 54 -31.57 -17.22 1.06
CA ARG A 54 -30.91 -15.99 1.50
C ARG A 54 -30.16 -16.22 2.82
N ARG A 55 -28.89 -15.80 2.84
CA ARG A 55 -27.96 -16.01 3.97
C ARG A 55 -27.75 -14.78 4.87
N GLY A 56 -28.53 -13.71 4.70
CA GLY A 56 -28.40 -12.49 5.48
C GLY A 56 -29.12 -11.29 4.86
N TYR A 57 -28.91 -10.09 5.43
CA TYR A 57 -29.60 -8.87 5.03
C TYR A 57 -28.64 -7.68 4.88
N ARG A 58 -28.92 -6.82 3.90
CA ARG A 58 -28.22 -5.55 3.71
C ARG A 58 -28.58 -4.58 4.84
N ASN A 59 -27.60 -3.87 5.37
CA ASN A 59 -27.73 -2.99 6.53
C ASN A 59 -27.09 -1.61 6.26
N GLY A 60 -27.53 -0.99 5.15
CA GLY A 60 -27.08 0.34 4.72
C GLY A 60 -25.73 0.35 4.00
N VAL A 61 -25.13 1.54 3.95
CA VAL A 61 -23.85 1.83 3.27
C VAL A 61 -22.92 2.62 4.18
N LYS A 62 -21.63 2.63 3.87
CA LYS A 62 -20.62 3.41 4.58
C LYS A 62 -19.66 4.05 3.59
N THR A 63 -19.44 5.35 3.74
CA THR A 63 -18.44 6.07 2.97
C THR A 63 -17.03 5.80 3.51
N ARG A 64 -16.10 5.43 2.62
CA ARG A 64 -14.67 5.24 2.93
C ARG A 64 -13.80 5.79 1.82
N THR A 65 -12.70 6.43 2.18
CA THR A 65 -11.69 6.87 1.20
C THR A 65 -10.64 5.79 1.00
N LEU A 66 -10.45 5.33 -0.24
CA LEU A 66 -9.38 4.44 -0.66
C LEU A 66 -8.43 5.21 -1.57
N THR A 67 -7.14 5.25 -1.25
CA THR A 67 -6.15 5.91 -2.11
C THR A 67 -5.58 4.91 -3.10
N GLY A 68 -5.78 5.15 -4.39
CA GLY A 68 -5.22 4.36 -5.48
C GLY A 68 -4.18 5.13 -6.29
N PRO A 69 -3.66 4.55 -7.39
CA PRO A 69 -2.68 5.18 -8.28
C PRO A 69 -3.18 6.47 -8.93
N THR A 70 -4.49 6.56 -9.19
CA THR A 70 -5.10 7.75 -9.76
C THR A 70 -5.28 8.84 -8.70
N GLY A 71 -5.44 8.47 -7.43
CA GLY A 71 -5.59 9.38 -6.29
C GLY A 71 -6.62 8.85 -5.26
N PRO A 72 -7.13 9.72 -4.38
CA PRO A 72 -8.14 9.33 -3.39
C PRO A 72 -9.53 9.13 -4.02
N LEU A 73 -10.12 7.97 -3.75
CA LEU A 73 -11.46 7.57 -4.18
C LEU A 73 -12.39 7.51 -2.96
N ALA A 74 -13.41 8.36 -2.92
CA ALA A 74 -14.46 8.25 -1.92
C ALA A 74 -15.46 7.18 -2.36
N LEU A 75 -15.42 6.01 -1.73
CA LEU A 75 -16.25 4.85 -2.04
C LEU A 75 -17.46 4.79 -1.11
N THR A 76 -18.62 4.44 -1.65
CA THR A 76 -19.84 4.09 -0.91
C THR A 76 -19.96 2.57 -0.86
N LEU A 77 -19.50 1.98 0.23
CA LEU A 77 -19.42 0.53 0.38
C LEU A 77 -20.66 -0.01 1.08
N PRO A 78 -21.29 -1.09 0.59
CA PRO A 78 -22.45 -1.66 1.24
C PRO A 78 -22.08 -2.37 2.54
N ARG A 79 -23.04 -2.46 3.44
CA ARG A 79 -22.97 -3.23 4.68
C ARG A 79 -24.02 -4.32 4.66
N ALA A 80 -23.73 -5.43 5.32
CA ALA A 80 -24.70 -6.49 5.51
C ALA A 80 -24.40 -7.27 6.79
N THR A 81 -25.43 -7.92 7.30
CA THR A 81 -25.35 -8.89 8.38
C THR A 81 -25.59 -10.26 7.78
N LEU A 82 -24.63 -11.18 7.95
CA LEU A 82 -24.78 -12.58 7.60
C LEU A 82 -25.50 -13.33 8.73
N GLY A 83 -26.24 -14.39 8.37
CA GLY A 83 -26.90 -15.30 9.29
C GLY A 83 -25.91 -16.12 10.14
N ALA A 84 -26.43 -16.94 11.07
CA ALA A 84 -25.67 -17.69 12.05
C ALA A 84 -24.48 -18.48 11.43
N PRO A 85 -23.26 -18.41 12.00
CA PRO A 85 -22.92 -17.94 13.35
C PRO A 85 -22.88 -16.41 13.52
N GLY A 86 -23.28 -15.64 12.50
CA GLY A 86 -23.68 -14.24 12.65
C GLY A 86 -22.50 -13.27 12.64
N GLY A 87 -22.59 -12.26 11.78
CA GLY A 87 -21.56 -11.22 11.77
C GLY A 87 -21.76 -10.19 10.67
N GLU A 88 -21.11 -9.04 10.82
CA GLU A 88 -21.06 -8.05 9.75
C GLU A 88 -20.19 -8.58 8.61
N TRP A 89 -20.76 -8.61 7.41
CA TRP A 89 -20.08 -9.01 6.18
C TRP A 89 -18.81 -8.20 5.94
N ARG A 90 -17.81 -8.84 5.35
CA ARG A 90 -16.49 -8.28 5.06
C ARG A 90 -16.18 -8.49 3.60
N SER A 91 -15.96 -7.40 2.88
CA SER A 91 -15.51 -7.46 1.48
C SER A 91 -14.06 -7.95 1.40
N THR A 92 -13.83 -8.87 0.48
CA THR A 92 -12.51 -9.34 0.03
C THR A 92 -11.90 -8.36 -0.97
N ILE A 93 -12.74 -7.69 -1.77
CA ILE A 93 -12.30 -6.68 -2.76
C ILE A 93 -11.77 -5.43 -2.06
N VAL A 94 -12.48 -4.93 -1.05
CA VAL A 94 -12.05 -3.79 -0.23
C VAL A 94 -12.02 -4.15 1.26
N PRO A 95 -10.96 -4.83 1.72
CA PRO A 95 -10.77 -5.22 3.11
C PRO A 95 -11.01 -4.10 4.13
N ARG A 96 -11.40 -4.52 5.33
CA ARG A 96 -11.57 -3.61 6.46
C ARG A 96 -10.29 -2.85 6.75
N TYR A 97 -10.44 -1.57 7.05
CA TYR A 97 -9.36 -0.65 7.40
C TYR A 97 -8.28 -0.44 6.32
N GLN A 98 -8.38 -1.07 5.14
CA GLN A 98 -7.55 -0.72 4.00
C GLN A 98 -7.78 0.74 3.60
N ARG A 99 -6.71 1.53 3.61
CA ARG A 99 -6.76 2.95 3.23
C ARG A 99 -6.08 3.22 1.89
N ARG A 100 -5.33 2.23 1.37
CA ARG A 100 -4.52 2.35 0.16
C ARG A 100 -4.52 1.04 -0.61
N MET A 101 -4.50 1.15 -1.93
CA MET A 101 -4.25 0.02 -2.82
C MET A 101 -2.78 -0.42 -2.74
N ARG A 102 -2.48 -1.64 -3.19
CA ARG A 102 -1.15 -2.26 -3.06
C ARG A 102 -0.10 -1.48 -3.85
N GLU A 103 -0.47 -1.02 -5.03
CA GLU A 103 0.34 -0.27 -5.99
C GLU A 103 0.88 1.03 -5.37
N VAL A 104 0.10 1.67 -4.48
CA VAL A 104 0.56 2.86 -3.74
C VAL A 104 1.67 2.50 -2.76
N ASN A 105 1.56 1.35 -2.09
CA ASN A 105 2.61 0.89 -1.18
C ASN A 105 3.86 0.45 -1.98
N GLU A 106 3.69 -0.19 -3.13
CA GLU A 106 4.79 -0.57 -4.03
C GLU A 106 5.55 0.67 -4.54
N ALA A 107 4.84 1.74 -4.96
CA ALA A 107 5.46 2.99 -5.36
C ALA A 107 6.28 3.63 -4.21
N VAL A 108 5.77 3.57 -2.97
CA VAL A 108 6.51 4.03 -1.78
C VAL A 108 7.79 3.21 -1.57
N ILE A 109 7.71 1.89 -1.68
CA ILE A 109 8.85 0.98 -1.53
C ILE A 109 9.89 1.23 -2.63
N ALA A 110 9.46 1.30 -3.89
CA ALA A 110 10.36 1.56 -5.02
C ALA A 110 11.08 2.91 -4.87
N THR A 111 10.37 3.95 -4.45
CA THR A 111 10.98 5.27 -4.21
C THR A 111 11.97 5.24 -3.04
N TYR A 112 11.69 4.44 -1.99
CA TYR A 112 12.61 4.26 -0.88
C TYR A 112 13.89 3.53 -1.30
N LEU A 113 13.76 2.43 -2.05
CA LEU A 113 14.88 1.66 -2.57
C LEU A 113 15.73 2.46 -3.58
N ALA A 114 15.13 3.41 -4.29
CA ALA A 114 15.84 4.38 -5.13
C ALA A 114 16.60 5.48 -4.33
N GLY A 115 16.71 5.36 -3.00
CA GLY A 115 17.41 6.32 -2.14
C GLY A 115 16.55 7.48 -1.63
N GLY A 116 15.23 7.42 -1.83
CA GLY A 116 14.30 8.41 -1.31
C GLY A 116 14.20 8.35 0.21
N ASN A 117 14.53 9.44 0.91
CA ASN A 117 14.21 9.55 2.33
C ASN A 117 12.70 9.85 2.54
N GLN A 118 12.19 9.63 3.75
CA GLN A 118 10.76 9.77 4.05
C GLN A 118 10.16 11.15 3.69
N ARG A 119 10.96 12.23 3.78
CA ARG A 119 10.53 13.58 3.40
C ARG A 119 10.45 13.72 1.87
N ARG A 120 11.46 13.23 1.16
CA ARG A 120 11.51 13.23 -0.31
C ARG A 120 10.40 12.38 -0.91
N ILE A 121 10.17 11.16 -0.39
CA ILE A 121 9.08 10.28 -0.83
C ILE A 121 7.73 10.99 -0.72
N ARG A 122 7.46 11.63 0.42
CA ARG A 122 6.22 12.39 0.61
C ARG A 122 6.08 13.50 -0.43
N GLY A 123 7.14 14.29 -0.65
CA GLY A 123 7.14 15.37 -1.63
C GLY A 123 6.91 14.85 -3.05
N ALA A 124 7.61 13.79 -3.44
CA ALA A 124 7.52 13.19 -4.77
C ALA A 124 6.14 12.59 -5.06
N LEU A 125 5.52 11.94 -4.07
CA LEU A 125 4.20 11.33 -4.24
C LEU A 125 3.05 12.28 -3.97
N HIS A 126 3.29 13.49 -3.45
CA HIS A 126 2.25 14.46 -3.12
C HIS A 126 1.34 14.82 -4.32
N PRO A 127 1.86 15.09 -5.54
CA PRO A 127 1.02 15.43 -6.68
C PRO A 127 0.06 14.30 -7.09
N LEU A 128 0.47 13.04 -6.91
CA LEU A 128 -0.34 11.85 -7.23
C LEU A 128 -1.37 11.56 -6.12
N LEU A 129 -0.98 11.76 -4.86
CA LEU A 129 -1.81 11.42 -3.70
C LEU A 129 -2.79 12.53 -3.31
N LYS A 130 -2.66 13.74 -3.89
CA LYS A 130 -3.54 14.91 -3.71
C LYS A 130 -4.04 15.07 -2.27
N ALA A 131 -5.28 14.65 -1.99
CA ALA A 131 -6.00 14.84 -0.73
C ALA A 131 -5.75 13.73 0.34
N ALA A 132 -4.86 12.76 0.08
CA ALA A 132 -4.50 11.71 1.04
C ALA A 132 -2.97 11.62 1.24
N PRO A 133 -2.31 12.69 1.71
CA PRO A 133 -0.86 12.71 1.87
C PRO A 133 -0.39 11.65 2.86
N LEU A 134 0.67 10.92 2.49
CA LEU A 134 1.29 9.95 3.37
C LEU A 134 2.05 10.64 4.51
N SER A 135 1.74 10.26 5.75
CA SER A 135 2.52 10.69 6.91
C SER A 135 3.89 9.99 6.96
N LYS A 136 4.85 10.57 7.70
CA LYS A 136 6.18 9.99 7.93
C LYS A 136 6.05 8.59 8.52
N SER A 137 5.16 8.43 9.50
CA SER A 137 4.85 7.16 10.14
C SER A 137 4.13 6.18 9.20
N ALA A 138 3.35 6.66 8.23
CA ALA A 138 2.77 5.80 7.20
C ALA A 138 3.85 5.25 6.26
N VAL A 139 4.75 6.10 5.77
CA VAL A 139 5.91 5.67 4.96
C VAL A 139 6.77 4.69 5.74
N SER A 140 7.09 5.01 7.00
CA SER A 140 7.90 4.13 7.86
C SER A 140 7.28 2.75 8.05
N ARG A 141 5.96 2.66 8.22
CA ARG A 141 5.26 1.37 8.34
C ARG A 141 5.25 0.57 7.05
N ILE A 142 5.11 1.24 5.91
CA ILE A 142 5.19 0.58 4.59
C ILE A 142 6.60 0.04 4.37
N VAL A 143 7.63 0.86 4.58
CA VAL A 143 9.02 0.41 4.43
C VAL A 143 9.35 -0.71 5.42
N ALA A 144 8.78 -0.70 6.62
CA ALA A 144 8.98 -1.75 7.60
C ALA A 144 8.47 -3.14 7.13
N THR A 145 7.58 -3.23 6.13
CA THR A 145 7.18 -4.53 5.58
C THR A 145 8.30 -5.21 4.78
N LEU A 146 9.33 -4.46 4.38
CA LEU A 146 10.54 -5.05 3.77
C LEU A 146 11.31 -5.94 4.73
N LYS A 147 11.12 -5.76 6.05
CA LYS A 147 11.80 -6.56 7.07
C LYS A 147 11.52 -8.05 6.91
N ASP A 148 10.27 -8.42 6.64
CA ASP A 148 9.90 -9.83 6.50
C ASP A 148 10.61 -10.45 5.28
N GLY A 149 10.71 -9.69 4.19
CA GLY A 149 11.48 -10.09 3.01
C GLY A 149 12.98 -10.20 3.28
N LEU A 150 13.56 -9.27 4.05
CA LEU A 150 14.95 -9.33 4.47
C LEU A 150 15.20 -10.56 5.35
N THR A 151 14.36 -10.81 6.35
CA THR A 151 14.45 -11.98 7.22
C THR A 151 14.39 -13.28 6.42
N ALA A 152 13.43 -13.39 5.50
CA ALA A 152 13.31 -14.56 4.63
C ALA A 152 14.54 -14.74 3.73
N TRP A 153 15.07 -13.64 3.17
CA TRP A 153 16.28 -13.67 2.34
C TRP A 153 17.52 -14.07 3.14
N THR A 154 17.67 -13.57 4.38
CA THR A 154 18.79 -13.94 5.27
C THR A 154 18.71 -15.39 5.73
N ALA A 155 17.51 -15.93 5.91
CA ALA A 155 17.29 -17.32 6.33
C ALA A 155 17.27 -18.34 5.18
N ARG A 156 17.43 -17.90 3.93
CA ARG A 156 17.37 -18.80 2.76
C ARG A 156 18.50 -19.82 2.79
N ALA A 157 18.22 -21.03 2.33
CA ALA A 157 19.26 -22.06 2.20
C ALA A 157 20.28 -21.65 1.13
N LEU A 158 21.56 -21.81 1.45
CA LEU A 158 22.68 -21.56 0.54
C LEU A 158 23.33 -22.87 0.05
N ALA A 159 22.76 -24.03 0.37
CA ALA A 159 23.36 -25.34 0.08
C ALA A 159 23.53 -25.61 -1.43
N GLU A 160 22.69 -25.02 -2.26
CA GLU A 160 22.73 -25.18 -3.73
C GLU A 160 23.55 -24.07 -4.41
N VAL A 161 24.17 -23.17 -3.66
CA VAL A 161 24.97 -22.07 -4.21
C VAL A 161 26.34 -22.60 -4.60
N ASP A 162 26.52 -22.89 -5.89
CA ASP A 162 27.81 -23.29 -6.47
C ASP A 162 28.70 -22.05 -6.74
N LEU A 163 29.50 -21.69 -5.75
CA LEU A 163 30.40 -20.54 -5.79
C LEU A 163 31.86 -20.95 -6.01
N VAL A 164 32.58 -20.14 -6.79
CA VAL A 164 34.03 -20.31 -7.06
C VAL A 164 34.85 -19.42 -6.14
N TYR A 165 34.36 -18.20 -5.87
CA TYR A 165 35.00 -17.24 -4.99
C TYR A 165 34.01 -16.62 -4.00
N LEU A 166 34.47 -16.33 -2.80
CA LEU A 166 33.74 -15.59 -1.78
C LEU A 166 34.54 -14.36 -1.36
N TYR A 167 33.95 -13.18 -1.54
CA TYR A 167 34.47 -11.92 -1.04
C TYR A 167 33.76 -11.55 0.26
N LEU A 168 34.55 -11.22 1.27
CA LEU A 168 34.08 -10.69 2.54
C LEU A 168 34.50 -9.22 2.63
N ASP A 169 33.53 -8.35 2.88
CA ASP A 169 33.75 -6.90 3.00
C ASP A 169 32.82 -6.31 4.08
N ALA A 170 33.09 -5.10 4.52
CA ALA A 170 32.28 -4.41 5.51
C ALA A 170 32.00 -2.95 5.10
N VAL A 171 30.71 -2.57 5.15
CA VAL A 171 30.28 -1.18 4.93
C VAL A 171 29.91 -0.55 6.26
N CYS A 172 30.65 0.48 6.66
CA CYS A 172 30.38 1.23 7.88
C CYS A 172 29.21 2.21 7.70
N VAL A 173 28.15 2.05 8.50
CA VAL A 173 26.99 2.95 8.52
C VAL A 173 26.83 3.64 9.87
N ARG A 174 26.36 4.88 9.85
CA ARG A 174 26.09 5.65 11.08
C ARG A 174 24.73 5.25 11.65
N VAL A 175 24.73 4.58 12.79
CA VAL A 175 23.51 4.13 13.48
C VAL A 175 23.36 4.84 14.81
N ARG A 176 22.12 5.02 15.26
CA ARG A 176 21.83 5.48 16.62
C ARG A 176 21.50 4.26 17.48
N SER A 177 22.34 3.98 18.47
CA SER A 177 22.16 2.89 19.44
C SER A 177 22.39 3.42 20.85
N ALA A 178 21.54 3.01 21.80
CA ALA A 178 21.60 3.44 23.20
C ALA A 178 21.77 4.98 23.39
N GLY A 179 21.09 5.78 22.55
CA GLY A 179 21.15 7.25 22.61
C GLY A 179 22.39 7.90 21.99
N LYS A 180 23.40 7.14 21.55
CA LYS A 180 24.61 7.64 20.90
C LYS A 180 24.62 7.29 19.41
N VAL A 181 25.27 8.13 18.59
CA VAL A 181 25.49 7.84 17.17
C VAL A 181 26.88 7.23 17.01
N ALA A 182 26.94 5.98 16.58
CA ALA A 182 28.17 5.23 16.38
C ALA A 182 28.31 4.78 14.92
N SER A 183 29.54 4.48 14.50
CA SER A 183 29.79 3.75 13.26
C SER A 183 29.60 2.26 13.55
N ALA A 184 28.75 1.59 12.79
CA ALA A 184 28.55 0.15 12.88
C ALA A 184 28.88 -0.49 11.52
N PRO A 185 29.76 -1.50 11.48
CA PRO A 185 30.03 -2.24 10.26
C PRO A 185 28.84 -3.14 9.91
N VAL A 186 28.44 -3.11 8.64
CA VAL A 186 27.58 -4.13 8.03
C VAL A 186 28.49 -5.05 7.25
N LEU A 187 28.71 -6.26 7.76
CA LEU A 187 29.44 -7.31 7.08
C LEU A 187 28.65 -7.78 5.87
N THR A 188 29.35 -8.03 4.77
CA THR A 188 28.79 -8.43 3.49
C THR A 188 29.57 -9.62 2.95
N ALA A 189 28.85 -10.62 2.45
CA ALA A 189 29.43 -11.77 1.77
C ALA A 189 28.93 -11.80 0.33
N VAL A 190 29.84 -11.63 -0.64
CA VAL A 190 29.53 -11.61 -2.07
C VAL A 190 30.22 -12.78 -2.75
N ALA A 191 29.43 -13.68 -3.34
CA ALA A 191 29.93 -14.82 -4.09
C ALA A 191 30.07 -14.49 -5.57
N VAL A 192 31.04 -15.15 -6.22
CA VAL A 192 31.10 -15.32 -7.67
C VAL A 192 30.70 -16.75 -7.96
N LEU A 193 29.60 -16.94 -8.67
CA LEU A 193 29.06 -18.24 -9.04
C LEU A 193 29.89 -18.90 -10.15
N ALA A 194 29.71 -20.20 -10.36
CA ALA A 194 30.36 -20.95 -11.44
C ALA A 194 30.11 -20.38 -12.85
N ASP A 195 28.97 -19.71 -13.04
CA ASP A 195 28.62 -19.02 -14.30
C ASP A 195 29.19 -17.59 -14.42
N GLY A 196 29.97 -17.14 -13.43
CA GLY A 196 30.58 -15.82 -13.37
C GLY A 196 29.68 -14.69 -12.85
N ARG A 197 28.42 -14.96 -12.50
CA ARG A 197 27.54 -13.95 -11.87
C ARG A 197 27.97 -13.67 -10.44
N LYS A 198 27.80 -12.41 -10.01
CA LYS A 198 28.01 -12.00 -8.62
C LYS A 198 26.69 -12.02 -7.87
N GLU A 199 26.65 -12.67 -6.72
CA GLU A 199 25.48 -12.71 -5.84
C GLU A 199 25.85 -12.30 -4.42
N LEU A 200 25.05 -11.42 -3.81
CA LEU A 200 25.14 -11.11 -2.39
C LEU A 200 24.51 -12.27 -1.60
N LEU A 201 25.30 -12.95 -0.79
CA LEU A 201 24.84 -14.10 -0.01
C LEU A 201 24.33 -13.69 1.37
N ALA A 202 25.07 -12.84 2.07
CA ALA A 202 24.76 -12.45 3.44
C ALA A 202 25.01 -10.96 3.70
N LEU A 203 24.23 -10.42 4.63
CA LEU A 203 24.40 -9.10 5.24
C LEU A 203 24.17 -9.23 6.74
N GLU A 204 25.10 -8.73 7.54
CA GLU A 204 24.98 -8.78 9.00
C GLU A 204 25.46 -7.48 9.63
N LEU A 205 24.67 -6.92 10.54
CA LEU A 205 25.04 -5.72 11.29
C LEU A 205 25.75 -6.13 12.58
N CYS A 206 27.05 -5.83 12.70
CA CYS A 206 27.80 -6.12 13.91
C CYS A 206 27.77 -4.92 14.86
N GLY A 207 27.35 -5.16 16.11
CA GLY A 207 27.35 -4.15 17.19
C GLY A 207 28.72 -3.90 17.81
N SER A 208 29.66 -4.83 17.62
CA SER A 208 31.04 -4.81 18.10
C SER A 208 31.87 -5.84 17.33
N GLU A 209 33.18 -5.67 17.31
CA GLU A 209 34.11 -6.73 16.89
C GLU A 209 34.19 -7.77 18.01
N SER A 210 33.71 -8.99 17.76
CA SER A 210 33.89 -10.14 18.64
C SER A 210 34.41 -11.30 17.79
N GLY A 211 35.50 -11.93 18.24
CA GLY A 211 36.21 -12.96 17.47
C GLY A 211 35.67 -14.39 17.63
N ASP A 212 34.47 -14.56 18.20
CA ASP A 212 33.88 -15.88 18.38
C ASP A 212 33.17 -16.30 17.09
N ALA A 213 33.80 -17.26 16.40
CA ALA A 213 33.35 -17.94 15.19
C ALA A 213 32.39 -19.09 15.49
#